data_AF-A0A8J6RCV6-F1
#
_entry.id   AF-A0A8J6RCV6-F1
#
_cell.length_a   1.000
_cell.length_b   1.000
_cell.length_c   1.000
_cell.angle_alpha   90.00
_cell.angle_beta   90.00
_cell.angle_gamma   90.00
#
_symmetry.space_group_name_H-M   'P 1'
#
loop_
_entity.id
_entity.type
_entity.pdbx_description
1 polymer ?
#
loop_
_entity_poly.entity_id
_entity_poly.type
_entity_poly.pdbx_seq_one_letter_code
_entity_poly.pdbx_strand_id
1 'polypeptide(L)'
;MSEFTPRQPDPEADDFAQYFPHQKPIEYGVNVPARSGPSFPNPNLPNAMDPMGTIEARGEICRNLKTSYAPWWTVITSWLVLGLPGFFLGGIAIAFGLQQLHILLEAFTYSQGWPTFWSSTFMLLLSLLLFSLGSLLLLIPMRSTLVKLNRRQAKQ
;
A
#
# COMPACT_ATOMS: atom_id res chain seq x y z
N MET A 1 -23.61 -4.15 -74.93
CA MET A 1 -24.16 -3.43 -73.76
C MET A 1 -25.47 -4.12 -73.43
N SER A 2 -25.44 -5.06 -72.48
CA SER A 2 -26.56 -5.91 -72.10
C SER A 2 -27.31 -5.27 -70.93
N GLU A 3 -28.60 -5.07 -71.12
CA GLU A 3 -29.54 -4.41 -70.21
C GLU A 3 -29.75 -5.25 -68.94
N PHE A 4 -29.51 -4.64 -67.77
CA PHE A 4 -29.69 -5.25 -66.47
C PHE A 4 -31.17 -5.21 -66.09
N THR A 5 -31.86 -6.36 -66.17
CA THR A 5 -33.24 -6.49 -65.68
C THR A 5 -33.18 -6.85 -64.19
N PRO A 6 -33.63 -5.98 -63.27
CA PRO A 6 -33.67 -6.33 -61.85
C PRO A 6 -34.74 -7.42 -61.64
N ARG A 7 -34.31 -8.55 -61.06
CA ARG A 7 -35.18 -9.66 -60.65
C ARG A 7 -36.10 -9.15 -59.53
N GLN A 8 -37.41 -9.10 -59.75
CA GLN A 8 -38.37 -8.85 -58.67
C GLN A 8 -38.20 -9.94 -57.61
N PRO A 9 -38.13 -9.60 -56.31
CA PRO A 9 -38.12 -10.60 -55.26
C PRO A 9 -39.50 -11.26 -55.20
N ASP A 10 -39.54 -12.59 -55.38
CA ASP A 10 -40.74 -13.40 -55.18
C ASP A 10 -41.26 -13.20 -53.74
N PRO A 11 -42.54 -12.90 -53.53
CA PRO A 11 -43.09 -12.58 -52.22
C PRO A 11 -43.33 -13.81 -51.32
N GLU A 12 -42.93 -15.02 -51.75
CA GLU A 12 -43.26 -16.29 -51.08
C GLU A 12 -42.05 -17.19 -50.80
N ALA A 13 -40.89 -16.61 -50.45
CA ALA A 13 -39.76 -17.40 -49.97
C ALA A 13 -39.09 -16.74 -48.75
N ASP A 14 -39.84 -16.63 -47.65
CA ASP A 14 -39.25 -16.44 -46.32
C ASP A 14 -38.60 -17.77 -45.87
N ASP A 15 -37.51 -18.14 -46.53
CA ASP A 15 -36.65 -19.30 -46.24
C ASP A 15 -36.14 -19.31 -44.78
N PHE A 16 -36.23 -18.15 -44.11
CA PHE A 16 -35.95 -17.97 -42.70
C PHE A 16 -37.01 -18.54 -41.75
N ALA A 17 -38.26 -18.69 -42.20
CA ALA A 17 -39.34 -19.18 -41.35
C ALA A 17 -39.17 -20.67 -40.97
N GLN A 18 -38.41 -21.42 -41.78
CA GLN A 18 -38.16 -22.85 -41.57
C GLN A 18 -37.21 -23.14 -40.39
N TYR A 19 -36.43 -22.16 -39.94
CA TYR A 19 -35.51 -22.31 -38.81
C TYR A 19 -36.17 -22.06 -37.44
N PHE A 20 -37.42 -21.58 -37.40
CA PHE A 20 -38.16 -21.44 -36.15
C PHE A 20 -38.91 -22.74 -35.84
N PRO A 21 -38.58 -23.44 -34.74
CA PRO A 21 -39.33 -24.63 -34.37
C PRO A 21 -40.80 -24.24 -34.15
N HIS A 22 -41.73 -24.86 -34.91
CA HIS A 22 -43.18 -24.62 -34.83
C HIS A 22 -43.81 -25.21 -33.55
N GLN A 23 -43.05 -25.31 -32.46
CA GLN A 23 -43.57 -25.71 -31.17
C GLN A 23 -44.22 -24.49 -30.53
N LYS A 24 -45.54 -24.56 -30.36
CA LYS A 24 -46.26 -23.66 -29.46
C LYS A 24 -45.51 -23.66 -28.12
N PRO A 25 -45.17 -22.49 -27.54
CA PRO A 25 -44.49 -22.46 -26.27
C PRO A 25 -45.35 -23.23 -25.28
N ILE A 26 -44.82 -24.32 -24.74
CA ILE A 26 -45.40 -24.89 -23.53
C ILE A 26 -45.13 -23.80 -22.49
N GLU A 27 -46.17 -23.07 -22.09
CA GLU A 27 -46.11 -22.12 -21.00
C GLU A 27 -45.81 -22.89 -19.72
N TYR A 28 -44.52 -23.18 -19.51
CA TYR A 28 -44.03 -23.45 -18.18
C TYR A 28 -44.10 -22.12 -17.44
N GLY A 29 -45.21 -21.91 -16.74
CA GLY A 29 -45.36 -20.84 -15.78
C GLY A 29 -44.34 -21.04 -14.66
N VAL A 30 -43.12 -20.56 -14.87
CA VAL A 30 -42.13 -20.44 -13.81
C VAL A 30 -42.64 -19.33 -12.92
N ASN A 31 -43.26 -19.71 -11.81
CA ASN A 31 -43.72 -18.81 -10.78
C ASN A 31 -42.47 -18.24 -10.09
N VAL A 32 -41.90 -17.17 -10.66
CA VAL A 32 -40.78 -16.46 -10.05
C VAL A 32 -41.31 -15.75 -8.81
N PRO A 33 -40.92 -16.15 -7.59
CA PRO A 33 -41.39 -15.47 -6.40
C PRO A 33 -40.94 -14.01 -6.47
N ALA A 34 -41.88 -13.07 -6.32
CA ALA A 34 -41.61 -11.62 -6.33
C ALA A 34 -40.65 -11.15 -5.20
N ARG A 35 -40.27 -12.07 -4.32
CA ARG A 35 -39.15 -11.92 -3.40
C ARG A 35 -38.08 -12.94 -3.75
N SER A 36 -37.19 -12.55 -4.65
CA SER A 36 -35.82 -13.05 -4.61
C SER A 36 -35.28 -12.66 -3.24
N GLY A 37 -35.23 -13.60 -2.30
CA GLY A 37 -34.35 -13.46 -1.14
C GLY A 37 -32.93 -13.15 -1.62
N PRO A 38 -32.08 -12.54 -0.79
CA PRO A 38 -30.70 -12.26 -1.19
C PRO A 38 -30.09 -13.55 -1.75
N SER A 39 -29.60 -13.51 -3.00
CA SER A 39 -29.06 -14.69 -3.70
C SER A 39 -27.90 -15.36 -2.96
N PHE A 40 -27.38 -14.73 -1.89
CA PHE A 40 -26.29 -15.24 -1.08
C PHE A 40 -26.55 -14.97 0.41
N PRO A 41 -26.41 -15.97 1.29
CA PRO A 41 -26.55 -15.81 2.74
C PRO A 41 -25.51 -14.88 3.36
N ASN A 42 -24.42 -14.56 2.65
CA ASN A 42 -23.34 -13.75 3.19
C ASN A 42 -22.67 -12.93 2.07
N PRO A 43 -22.88 -11.60 2.00
CA PRO A 43 -22.27 -10.73 0.98
C PRO A 43 -20.74 -10.59 1.14
N ASN A 44 -20.15 -11.14 2.20
CA ASN A 44 -18.72 -11.03 2.50
C ASN A 44 -17.89 -12.27 2.12
N LEU A 45 -18.48 -13.30 1.51
CA LEU A 45 -17.69 -14.43 1.00
C LEU A 45 -17.23 -14.12 -0.44
N PRO A 46 -15.92 -13.99 -0.69
CA PRO A 46 -15.42 -13.82 -2.05
C PRO A 46 -15.75 -15.08 -2.86
N ASN A 47 -16.56 -14.91 -3.90
CA ASN A 47 -16.94 -15.97 -4.82
C ASN A 47 -15.68 -16.38 -5.61
N ALA A 48 -15.13 -17.57 -5.33
CA ALA A 48 -13.91 -18.05 -5.98
C ALA A 48 -14.08 -18.33 -7.49
N MET A 49 -15.30 -18.24 -8.03
CA MET A 49 -15.66 -18.49 -9.43
C MET A 49 -15.73 -17.24 -10.30
N ASP A 50 -15.66 -16.02 -9.74
CA ASP A 50 -15.69 -14.79 -10.54
C ASP A 50 -14.29 -14.15 -10.63
N PRO A 51 -13.55 -14.37 -11.74
CA PRO A 51 -12.22 -13.78 -11.91
C PRO A 51 -12.27 -12.24 -11.90
N MET A 52 -13.39 -11.62 -12.28
CA MET A 52 -13.52 -10.16 -12.29
C MET A 52 -13.62 -9.61 -10.86
N GLY A 53 -14.39 -10.26 -9.99
CA GLY A 53 -14.52 -9.89 -8.57
C GLY A 53 -13.19 -10.00 -7.80
N THR A 54 -12.30 -10.91 -8.19
CA THR A 54 -10.97 -11.01 -7.55
C THR A 54 -10.03 -9.84 -7.92
N ILE A 55 -10.17 -9.26 -9.11
CA ILE A 55 -9.40 -8.08 -9.53
C ILE A 55 -9.94 -6.82 -8.86
N GLU A 56 -11.27 -6.68 -8.77
CA GLU A 56 -11.90 -5.59 -8.02
C GLU A 56 -11.55 -5.65 -6.53
N ALA A 57 -11.63 -6.83 -5.90
CA ALA A 57 -11.25 -7.00 -4.49
C ALA A 57 -9.77 -6.69 -4.26
N ARG A 58 -8.86 -7.10 -5.17
CA ARG A 58 -7.44 -6.74 -5.09
C ARG A 58 -7.22 -5.24 -5.32
N GLY A 59 -7.96 -4.63 -6.24
CA GLY A 59 -7.94 -3.19 -6.50
C GLY A 59 -8.40 -2.39 -5.29
N GLU A 60 -9.45 -2.83 -4.61
CA GLU A 60 -9.99 -2.21 -3.40
C GLU A 60 -9.04 -2.37 -2.20
N ILE A 61 -8.43 -3.54 -2.02
CA ILE A 61 -7.38 -3.76 -1.02
C ILE A 61 -6.18 -2.85 -1.31
N CYS A 62 -5.72 -2.75 -2.57
CA CYS A 62 -4.66 -1.83 -2.97
C CYS A 62 -5.06 -0.36 -2.76
N ARG A 63 -6.32 0.01 -3.00
CA ARG A 63 -6.83 1.37 -2.78
C ARG A 63 -6.91 1.70 -1.29
N ASN A 64 -7.32 0.74 -0.46
CA ASN A 64 -7.38 0.85 1.00
C ASN A 64 -6.00 0.83 1.67
N LEU A 65 -5.02 0.12 1.07
CA LEU A 65 -3.60 0.21 1.44
C LEU A 65 -3.04 1.60 1.06
N LYS A 66 -3.39 2.13 -0.11
CA LYS A 66 -2.98 3.47 -0.56
C LYS A 66 -3.62 4.59 0.27
N THR A 67 -4.84 4.39 0.76
CA THR A 67 -5.48 5.27 1.75
C THR A 67 -5.11 4.92 3.19
N SER A 68 -4.09 4.08 3.44
CA SER A 68 -3.41 3.84 4.73
C SER A 68 -4.24 4.24 5.97
N TYR A 69 -5.27 3.44 6.27
CA TYR A 69 -6.00 3.54 7.53
C TYR A 69 -5.18 2.87 8.66
N ALA A 70 -3.89 3.18 8.73
CA ALA A 70 -3.00 2.57 9.70
C ALA A 70 -3.50 2.91 11.12
N PRO A 71 -3.85 1.91 11.96
CA PRO A 71 -4.42 2.17 13.29
C PRO A 71 -3.46 2.97 14.16
N TRP A 72 -3.96 3.73 15.16
CA TRP A 72 -3.09 4.53 16.04
C TRP A 72 -2.02 3.70 16.75
N TRP A 73 -2.34 2.45 17.05
CA TRP A 73 -1.41 1.48 17.59
C TRP A 73 -0.17 1.25 16.72
N THR A 74 -0.25 1.32 15.38
CA THR A 74 0.95 1.11 14.53
C THR A 74 1.97 2.23 14.63
N VAL A 75 1.52 3.45 14.95
CA VAL A 75 2.42 4.59 15.19
C VAL A 75 3.11 4.41 16.54
N ILE A 76 2.35 4.00 17.56
CA ILE A 76 2.90 3.74 18.90
C ILE A 76 3.92 2.60 18.86
N THR A 77 3.62 1.50 18.16
CA THR A 77 4.55 0.38 18.04
C THR A 77 5.81 0.74 17.24
N SER A 78 5.68 1.55 16.17
CA SER A 78 6.83 2.06 15.43
C SER A 78 7.75 2.90 16.32
N TRP A 79 7.19 3.76 17.17
CA TRP A 79 7.95 4.52 18.17
C TRP A 79 8.60 3.63 19.23
N LEU A 80 7.93 2.57 19.67
CA LEU A 80 8.48 1.66 20.68
C LEU A 80 9.61 0.78 20.12
N VAL A 81 9.49 0.34 18.86
CA VAL A 81 10.44 -0.59 18.22
C VAL A 81 11.61 0.15 17.56
N LEU A 82 11.37 1.31 16.94
CA LEU A 82 12.40 2.06 16.21
C LEU A 82 12.76 3.38 16.91
N GLY A 83 11.77 4.05 17.48
CA GLY A 83 11.94 5.31 18.19
C GLY A 83 12.84 5.15 19.42
N LEU A 84 12.48 4.27 20.36
CA LEU A 84 13.25 4.06 21.59
C LEU A 84 14.70 3.66 21.30
N PRO A 85 14.99 2.63 20.49
CA PRO A 85 16.38 2.29 20.16
C PRO A 85 17.10 3.43 19.46
N GLY A 86 16.44 4.17 18.56
CA GLY A 86 17.03 5.35 17.91
C GLY A 86 17.40 6.46 18.91
N PHE A 87 16.55 6.72 19.90
CA PHE A 87 16.82 7.68 20.97
C PHE A 87 17.99 7.24 21.86
N PHE A 88 18.00 5.98 22.28
CA PHE A 88 19.10 5.44 23.08
C PHE A 88 20.42 5.46 22.31
N LEU A 89 20.42 4.98 21.06
CA LEU A 89 21.60 4.98 20.22
C LEU A 89 22.12 6.39 19.97
N GLY A 90 21.23 7.34 19.66
CA GLY A 90 21.58 8.75 19.48
C GLY A 90 22.13 9.39 20.75
N GLY A 91 21.51 9.11 21.91
CA GLY A 91 21.98 9.61 23.20
C GLY A 91 23.36 9.07 23.58
N ILE A 92 23.60 7.77 23.40
CA ILE A 92 24.90 7.14 23.63
C ILE A 92 25.94 7.74 22.68
N ALA A 93 25.61 7.90 21.39
CA ALA A 93 26.51 8.47 20.41
C ALA A 93 26.93 9.91 20.75
N ILE A 94 25.99 10.75 21.22
CA ILE A 94 26.30 12.11 21.68
C ILE A 94 27.20 12.08 22.91
N ALA A 95 26.88 11.26 23.92
CA ALA A 95 27.66 11.18 25.15
C ALA A 95 29.11 10.74 24.87
N PHE A 96 29.29 9.69 24.07
CA PHE A 96 30.62 9.24 23.64
C PHE A 96 31.32 10.29 22.76
N GLY A 97 30.60 10.92 21.83
CA GLY A 97 31.17 11.96 20.97
C GLY A 97 31.72 13.16 21.75
N LEU A 98 30.99 13.62 22.77
CA LEU A 98 31.43 14.70 23.65
C LEU A 98 32.67 14.30 24.47
N GLN A 99 32.71 13.07 24.97
CA GLN A 99 33.88 12.55 25.69
C GLN A 99 35.11 12.50 24.78
N GLN A 100 34.97 12.00 23.55
CA GLN A 100 36.08 11.94 22.60
C GLN A 100 36.57 13.32 22.17
N LEU A 101 35.66 14.29 22.00
CA LEU A 101 36.01 15.66 21.70
C LEU A 101 36.84 16.30 22.83
N HIS A 102 36.50 16.01 24.09
CA HIS A 102 37.28 16.46 25.24
C HIS A 102 38.70 15.87 25.22
N ILE A 103 38.83 14.56 25.04
CA ILE A 103 40.14 13.87 24.96
C ILE A 103 40.99 14.42 23.81
N LEU A 104 40.37 14.71 22.66
CA LEU A 104 41.07 15.27 21.50
C LEU A 104 41.60 16.69 21.78
N LEU A 105 40.84 17.50 22.52
CA LEU A 105 41.25 18.84 22.93
C LEU A 105 42.45 18.79 23.90
N GLU A 106 42.44 17.85 24.83
CA GLU A 106 43.55 17.60 25.76
C GLU A 106 44.79 17.12 25.00
N ALA A 107 44.62 16.18 24.06
CA ALA A 107 45.72 15.69 23.24
C ALA A 107 46.39 16.83 22.43
N PHE A 108 45.59 17.77 21.92
CA PHE A 108 46.10 18.94 21.21
C PHE A 108 46.85 19.91 22.14
N THR A 109 46.32 20.15 23.34
CA THR A 109 46.86 21.14 24.29
C THR A 109 48.16 20.66 24.94
N TYR A 110 48.25 19.38 25.28
CA TYR A 110 49.41 18.78 25.95
C TYR A 110 50.39 18.09 25.00
N SER A 111 50.23 18.29 23.68
CA SER A 111 51.00 17.62 22.62
C SER A 111 51.12 16.11 22.81
N GLN A 112 50.04 15.47 23.29
CA GLN A 112 50.04 14.01 23.36
C GLN A 112 50.21 13.45 21.95
N GLY A 113 51.11 12.48 21.82
CA GLY A 113 51.62 12.03 20.54
C GLY A 113 50.53 11.69 19.51
N TRP A 114 50.91 11.74 18.24
CA TRP A 114 50.09 11.43 17.08
C TRP A 114 49.17 10.19 17.20
N PRO A 115 49.54 9.07 17.86
CA PRO A 115 48.67 7.91 17.97
C PRO A 115 47.35 8.20 18.71
N THR A 116 47.39 8.95 19.81
CA THR A 116 46.20 9.29 20.61
C THR A 116 45.27 10.19 19.81
N PHE A 117 45.84 11.16 19.10
CA PHE A 117 45.09 12.07 18.23
C PHE A 117 44.30 11.31 17.14
N TRP A 118 44.97 10.41 16.41
CA TRP A 118 44.31 9.62 15.36
C TRP A 118 43.24 8.68 15.91
N SER A 119 43.51 8.01 17.04
CA SER A 119 42.55 7.12 17.68
C SER A 119 41.27 7.86 18.11
N SER A 120 41.42 8.99 18.83
CA SER A 120 40.27 9.80 19.26
C SER A 120 39.48 10.38 18.10
N THR A 121 40.17 10.81 17.03
CA THR A 121 39.52 11.30 15.81
C THR A 121 38.68 10.21 15.14
N PHE A 122 39.22 8.99 15.03
CA PHE A 122 38.49 7.86 14.46
C PHE A 122 37.27 7.48 15.30
N MET A 123 37.41 7.44 16.63
CA MET A 123 36.29 7.16 17.54
C MET A 123 35.21 8.24 17.46
N LEU A 124 35.59 9.51 17.28
CA LEU A 124 34.66 10.61 17.07
C LEU A 124 33.88 10.44 15.76
N LEU A 125 34.56 10.08 14.66
CA LEU A 125 33.90 9.78 13.38
C LEU A 125 32.92 8.61 13.50
N LEU A 126 33.30 7.55 14.22
CA LEU A 126 32.41 6.42 14.47
C LEU A 126 31.16 6.84 15.27
N SER A 127 31.33 7.70 16.28
CA SER A 127 30.21 8.24 17.05
C SER A 127 29.24 9.06 16.18
N LEU A 128 29.76 9.86 15.24
CA LEU A 128 28.94 10.63 14.30
C LEU A 128 28.17 9.71 13.34
N LEU A 129 28.80 8.61 12.90
CA LEU A 129 28.15 7.62 12.06
C LEU A 129 27.00 6.93 12.81
N LEU A 130 27.23 6.53 14.06
CA LEU A 130 26.20 5.94 14.92
C LEU A 130 25.07 6.94 15.21
N PHE A 131 25.39 8.21 15.43
CA PHE A 131 24.40 9.27 15.59
C PHE A 131 23.54 9.44 14.33
N SER A 132 24.16 9.45 13.15
CA SER A 132 23.46 9.49 11.86
C SER A 132 22.51 8.29 11.70
N LEU A 133 22.98 7.09 12.04
CA LEU A 133 22.17 5.87 12.00
C LEU A 133 20.97 5.95 12.96
N GLY A 134 21.20 6.42 14.19
CA GLY A 134 20.15 6.63 15.20
C GLY A 134 19.11 7.65 14.73
N SER A 135 19.56 8.76 14.13
CA SER A 135 18.68 9.77 13.53
C SER A 135 17.83 9.19 12.40
N LEU A 136 18.41 8.34 11.54
CA LEU A 136 17.70 7.69 10.45
C LEU A 136 16.61 6.74 10.95
N LEU A 137 16.88 6.01 12.04
CA LEU A 137 15.88 5.19 12.72
C LEU A 137 14.72 6.01 13.30
N LEU A 138 14.97 7.24 13.75
CA LEU A 138 13.93 8.16 14.25
C LEU A 138 13.09 8.79 13.12
N LEU A 139 13.64 8.95 11.92
CA LEU A 139 12.90 9.53 10.79
C LEU A 139 11.69 8.68 10.38
N ILE A 140 11.78 7.35 10.50
CA ILE A 140 10.69 6.42 10.14
C ILE A 140 9.43 6.66 11.00
N PRO A 141 9.50 6.58 12.34
CA PRO A 141 8.36 6.86 13.20
C PRO A 141 7.92 8.34 13.11
N MET A 142 8.85 9.29 12.93
CA MET A 142 8.53 10.72 12.81
C MET A 142 7.75 11.06 11.53
N ARG A 143 8.08 10.44 10.40
CA ARG A 143 7.28 10.60 9.17
C ARG A 143 5.89 9.99 9.33
N SER A 144 5.78 8.86 10.04
CA SER A 144 4.50 8.20 10.29
C SER A 144 3.54 9.07 11.12
N THR A 145 4.06 9.81 12.11
CA THR A 145 3.26 10.73 12.93
C THR A 145 2.83 11.97 12.15
N LEU A 146 3.73 12.57 11.37
CA LEU A 146 3.45 13.77 10.56
C LEU A 146 2.33 13.54 9.54
N VAL A 147 2.39 12.45 8.78
CA VAL A 147 1.35 12.11 7.79
C VAL A 147 -0.03 11.98 8.46
N LYS A 148 -0.05 11.42 9.68
CA LYS A 148 -1.28 11.18 10.41
C LYS A 148 -1.86 12.45 11.04
N LEU A 149 -1.00 13.34 11.53
CA LEU A 149 -1.39 14.65 12.04
C LEU A 149 -2.00 15.52 10.93
N ASN A 150 -1.34 15.62 9.77
CA ASN A 150 -1.83 16.39 8.63
C ASN A 150 -3.21 15.91 8.15
N ARG A 151 -3.47 14.59 8.18
CA ARG A 151 -4.79 14.03 7.83
C ARG A 151 -5.90 14.38 8.83
N ARG A 152 -5.57 14.58 10.12
CA ARG A 152 -6.55 15.03 11.11
C ARG A 152 -6.89 16.50 10.90
N GLN A 153 -5.90 17.33 10.60
CA GLN A 153 -6.11 18.74 10.28
C GLN A 153 -6.94 18.92 9.00
N ALA A 154 -6.75 18.09 7.97
CA ALA A 154 -7.54 18.16 6.73
C ALA A 154 -9.01 17.71 6.87
N LYS A 155 -9.41 17.16 8.03
CA LYS A 155 -10.79 16.74 8.31
C LYS A 155 -11.54 17.71 9.23
N GLN A 156 -10.85 18.69 9.81
CA GLN A 156 -11.44 19.77 10.61
C GLN A 156 -11.65 21.00 9.73
#